data_AF-A0A806TR74-F1
#
_entry.id   AF-A0A806TR74-F1
#
_cell.length_a   1.000
_cell.length_b   1.000
_cell.length_c   1.000
_cell.angle_alpha   90.00
_cell.angle_beta   90.00
_cell.angle_gamma   90.00
#
_symmetry.space_group_name_H-M   'P 1'
#
loop_
_entity.id
_entity.type
_entity.pdbx_description
1 polymer ?
#
loop_
_entity_poly.entity_id
_entity_poly.type
_entity_poly.pdbx_seq_one_letter_code
_entity_poly.pdbx_strand_id
1 'polypeptide(L)'
;MDYQKGYTPINDLTTFLDSYGACTQLVYDKATKLMRAVNAVFLDVDVPSWTVPSLSDGLINRNAYIWCRHLMQGVQTAVNTVVAYYNYRSLTDPYTGDKNAPVQLWVPNSLALNGDFLQKINNDFKSANDTLDRLFNYVEPYL
;
A
#
# COMPACT_ATOMS: atom_id res chain seq x y z
N MET A 1 6.72 12.15 10.13
CA MET A 1 5.41 11.49 10.14
C MET A 1 5.57 10.16 10.86
N ASP A 2 4.78 9.91 11.89
CA ASP A 2 4.87 8.68 12.69
C ASP A 2 4.32 7.47 11.91
N TYR A 3 4.82 6.27 12.21
CA TYR A 3 4.40 5.07 11.49
C TYR A 3 3.08 4.61 12.10
N GLN A 4 2.03 4.49 11.29
CA GLN A 4 0.69 4.12 11.78
C GLN A 4 0.42 2.63 11.54
N LYS A 5 0.60 1.76 12.53
CA LYS A 5 0.27 0.32 12.38
C LYS A 5 -1.24 0.12 12.17
N GLY A 6 -1.58 -0.94 11.45
CA GLY A 6 -2.94 -1.39 11.20
C GLY A 6 -3.57 -0.82 9.93
N TYR A 7 -4.83 -1.22 9.72
CA TYR A 7 -5.69 -0.82 8.62
C TYR A 7 -7.12 -0.65 9.13
N THR A 8 -7.78 0.44 8.73
CA THR A 8 -9.20 0.69 9.03
C THR A 8 -10.04 0.39 7.78
N PRO A 9 -10.99 -0.57 7.83
CA PRO A 9 -11.82 -0.93 6.69
C PRO A 9 -12.70 0.23 6.18
N ILE A 10 -12.91 0.25 4.86
CA ILE A 10 -13.90 1.12 4.22
C ILE A 10 -15.28 0.51 4.46
N ASN A 11 -16.14 1.22 5.19
CA ASN A 11 -17.46 0.72 5.61
C ASN A 11 -18.65 1.50 5.00
N ASP A 12 -18.39 2.62 4.34
CA ASP A 12 -19.41 3.52 3.81
C ASP A 12 -19.20 3.77 2.31
N LEU A 13 -20.20 3.39 1.51
CA LEU A 13 -20.18 3.56 0.07
C LEU A 13 -20.34 5.02 -0.37
N THR A 14 -20.97 5.86 0.46
CA THR A 14 -21.21 7.27 0.13
C THR A 14 -19.93 8.10 0.17
N THR A 15 -18.96 7.66 0.96
CA THR A 15 -17.62 8.25 1.10
C THR A 15 -16.52 7.35 0.53
N PHE A 16 -16.89 6.41 -0.34
CA PHE A 16 -15.99 5.37 -0.84
C PHE A 16 -14.73 5.94 -1.49
N LEU A 17 -14.86 6.90 -2.43
CA LEU A 17 -13.72 7.42 -3.18
C LEU A 17 -12.71 8.15 -2.29
N ASP A 18 -13.21 8.95 -1.35
CA ASP A 18 -12.37 9.66 -0.38
C ASP A 18 -11.66 8.67 0.54
N SER A 19 -12.40 7.69 1.07
CA SER A 19 -11.85 6.63 1.92
C SER A 19 -10.81 5.79 1.18
N TYR A 20 -11.04 5.50 -0.09
CA TYR A 20 -10.14 4.74 -0.94
C TYR A 20 -8.84 5.51 -1.21
N GLY A 21 -8.94 6.80 -1.50
CA GLY A 21 -7.80 7.71 -1.64
C GLY A 21 -7.00 7.79 -0.35
N ALA A 22 -7.65 7.99 0.79
CA ALA A 22 -7.01 8.05 2.10
C ALA A 22 -6.28 6.75 2.47
N CYS A 23 -6.92 5.59 2.25
CA CYS A 23 -6.29 4.28 2.46
C CYS A 23 -5.07 4.08 1.56
N THR A 24 -5.15 4.54 0.31
CA THR A 24 -4.02 4.47 -0.63
C THR A 24 -2.86 5.35 -0.17
N GLN A 25 -3.15 6.60 0.23
CA GLN A 25 -2.12 7.51 0.72
C GLN A 25 -1.45 6.98 1.99
N LEU A 26 -2.22 6.36 2.89
CA LEU A 26 -1.66 5.72 4.08
C LEU A 26 -0.64 4.62 3.72
N VAL A 27 -0.94 3.78 2.73
CA VAL A 27 0.02 2.75 2.27
C VAL A 27 1.26 3.40 1.66
N TYR A 28 1.10 4.46 0.86
CA TYR A 28 2.21 5.21 0.28
C TYR A 28 3.10 5.86 1.34
N ASP A 29 2.50 6.44 2.39
CA ASP A 29 3.23 7.07 3.48
C ASP A 29 4.03 6.04 4.27
N LYS A 30 3.44 4.87 4.56
CA LYS A 30 4.13 3.73 5.19
C LYS A 30 5.29 3.23 4.32
N ALA A 31 5.04 2.99 3.03
CA ALA A 31 6.07 2.52 2.11
C ALA A 31 7.23 3.52 2.01
N THR A 32 6.93 4.81 1.88
CA THR A 32 7.93 5.89 1.85
C THR A 32 8.75 5.89 3.13
N LYS A 33 8.11 5.72 4.29
CA LYS A 33 8.81 5.68 5.58
C LYS A 33 9.77 4.50 5.68
N LEU A 34 9.37 3.31 5.23
CA LEU A 34 10.26 2.15 5.19
C LEU A 34 11.42 2.33 4.21
N MET A 35 11.16 2.89 3.02
CA MET A 35 12.22 3.22 2.07
C MET A 35 13.24 4.20 2.66
N ARG A 36 12.78 5.21 3.43
CA ARG A 36 13.67 6.14 4.15
C ARG A 36 14.46 5.45 5.25
N ALA A 37 13.83 4.53 6.00
CA ALA A 37 14.51 3.73 7.02
C ALA A 37 15.66 2.92 6.42
N VAL A 38 15.41 2.24 5.30
CA VAL A 38 16.45 1.51 4.56
C VAL A 38 17.52 2.48 4.04
N ASN A 39 17.13 3.60 3.42
CA ASN A 39 18.10 4.55 2.89
C ASN A 39 19.02 5.15 3.98
N ALA A 40 18.50 5.38 5.19
CA ALA A 40 19.29 5.94 6.29
C ALA A 40 20.46 5.02 6.70
N VAL A 41 20.35 3.71 6.45
CA VAL A 41 21.37 2.72 6.79
C VAL A 41 22.28 2.43 5.60
N PHE A 42 21.70 2.20 4.42
CA PHE A 42 22.43 1.70 3.25
C PHE A 42 22.85 2.79 2.25
N LEU A 43 22.24 3.98 2.33
CA LEU A 43 22.56 5.18 1.54
C LEU A 43 22.54 4.98 0.01
N ASP A 44 21.80 3.97 -0.46
CA ASP A 44 21.77 3.51 -1.85
C ASP A 44 20.34 3.37 -2.39
N VAL A 45 19.38 4.09 -1.80
CA VAL A 45 17.96 4.01 -2.15
C VAL A 45 17.43 5.36 -2.60
N ASP A 46 17.00 5.42 -3.86
CA ASP A 46 16.13 6.49 -4.32
C ASP A 46 14.73 6.28 -3.72
N VAL A 47 14.38 7.09 -2.72
CA VAL A 47 13.08 7.03 -2.04
C VAL A 47 12.01 7.61 -2.97
N PRO A 48 11.06 6.79 -3.47
CA PRO A 48 10.04 7.29 -4.37
C PRO A 48 9.07 8.25 -3.65
N SER A 49 8.58 9.26 -4.36
CA SER A 49 7.53 10.15 -3.87
C SER A 49 6.17 9.64 -4.35
N TRP A 50 5.59 8.69 -3.61
CA TRP A 50 4.26 8.18 -3.92
C TRP A 50 3.18 9.13 -3.39
N THR A 51 2.30 9.56 -4.28
CA THR A 51 1.16 10.43 -3.95
C THR A 51 -0.08 9.97 -4.70
N VAL A 52 -1.23 10.12 -4.07
CA VAL A 52 -2.52 9.85 -4.72
C VAL A 52 -2.79 10.94 -5.77
N PRO A 53 -2.90 10.60 -7.07
CA PRO A 53 -3.31 11.56 -8.08
C PRO A 53 -4.74 12.04 -7.84
N SER A 54 -5.04 13.29 -8.21
CA SER A 54 -6.40 13.83 -8.16
C SER A 54 -7.35 13.05 -9.09
N LEU A 55 -8.59 12.87 -8.65
CA LEU A 55 -9.66 12.34 -9.49
C LEU A 55 -10.09 13.42 -10.50
N SER A 56 -10.13 13.11 -11.80
CA SER A 56 -10.52 14.10 -12.82
C SER A 56 -12.03 14.32 -12.87
N ASP A 57 -12.48 15.58 -12.92
CA ASP A 57 -13.87 16.05 -12.73
C ASP A 57 -14.90 15.71 -13.83
N GLY A 58 -14.57 14.93 -14.87
CA GLY A 58 -15.40 14.87 -16.09
C GLY A 58 -16.59 13.90 -16.11
N LEU A 59 -16.47 12.68 -15.55
CA LEU A 59 -17.47 11.62 -15.66
C LEU A 59 -17.32 10.65 -14.47
N ILE A 60 -18.22 10.77 -13.49
CA ILE A 60 -18.08 10.19 -12.15
C ILE A 60 -17.83 8.67 -12.18
N ASN A 61 -18.50 7.89 -13.05
CA ASN A 61 -18.41 6.43 -12.97
C ASN A 61 -17.18 5.83 -13.65
N ARG A 62 -16.85 6.25 -14.89
CA ARG A 62 -15.72 5.68 -15.64
C ARG A 62 -14.38 6.18 -15.09
N ASN A 63 -14.28 7.48 -14.79
CA ASN A 63 -13.04 8.05 -14.30
C ASN A 63 -12.74 7.57 -12.88
N ALA A 64 -13.75 7.44 -12.01
CA ALA A 64 -13.56 6.84 -10.68
C ALA A 64 -13.10 5.39 -10.77
N TYR A 65 -13.69 4.60 -11.65
CA TYR A 65 -13.24 3.22 -11.88
C TYR A 65 -11.78 3.15 -12.34
N ILE A 66 -11.40 3.94 -13.35
CA ILE A 66 -10.02 4.01 -13.84
C ILE A 66 -9.08 4.45 -12.72
N TRP A 67 -9.50 5.44 -11.93
CA TRP A 67 -8.73 5.96 -10.81
C TRP A 67 -8.50 4.91 -9.72
N CYS A 68 -9.55 4.23 -9.24
CA CYS A 68 -9.40 3.12 -8.27
C CYS A 68 -8.49 2.02 -8.81
N ARG A 69 -8.61 1.67 -10.10
CA ARG A 69 -7.75 0.68 -10.74
C ARG A 69 -6.27 1.10 -10.69
N HIS A 70 -5.98 2.35 -11.07
CA HIS A 70 -4.61 2.90 -11.04
C HIS A 70 -4.05 2.94 -9.62
N LEU A 71 -4.87 3.34 -8.65
CA LEU A 71 -4.48 3.38 -7.26
C LEU A 71 -4.13 1.99 -6.73
N MET A 72 -4.95 0.95 -6.97
CA MET A 72 -4.61 -0.40 -6.50
C MET A 72 -3.33 -0.95 -7.15
N GLN A 73 -3.12 -0.68 -8.43
CA GLN A 73 -1.87 -1.02 -9.11
C GLN A 73 -0.67 -0.29 -8.50
N GLY A 74 -0.86 0.98 -8.14
CA GLY A 74 0.14 1.79 -7.44
C GLY A 74 0.44 1.27 -6.04
N VAL A 75 -0.58 0.88 -5.26
CA VAL A 75 -0.44 0.22 -3.95
C VAL A 75 0.40 -1.05 -4.07
N GLN A 76 0.05 -1.94 -5.00
CA GLN A 76 0.82 -3.17 -5.23
C GLN A 76 2.27 -2.86 -5.60
N THR A 77 2.49 -1.89 -6.49
CA THR A 77 3.83 -1.48 -6.93
C THR A 77 4.65 -0.92 -5.77
N ALA A 78 4.06 -0.04 -4.95
CA ALA A 78 4.74 0.56 -3.80
C ALA A 78 5.16 -0.51 -2.77
N VAL A 79 4.23 -1.39 -2.37
CA VAL A 79 4.53 -2.47 -1.41
C VAL A 79 5.58 -3.42 -1.95
N ASN A 80 5.44 -3.86 -3.20
CA ASN A 80 6.40 -4.80 -3.81
C ASN A 80 7.77 -4.16 -4.05
N THR A 81 7.84 -2.84 -4.24
CA THR A 81 9.11 -2.11 -4.26
C THR A 81 9.78 -2.22 -2.90
N VAL A 82 9.09 -1.93 -1.79
CA VAL A 82 9.67 -2.07 -0.44
C VAL A 82 10.16 -3.49 -0.20
N VAL A 83 9.33 -4.49 -0.51
CA VAL A 83 9.68 -5.92 -0.40
C VAL A 83 10.97 -6.24 -1.17
N ALA A 84 11.09 -5.77 -2.41
CA ALA A 84 12.28 -5.99 -3.22
C ALA A 84 13.53 -5.35 -2.60
N TYR A 85 13.43 -4.12 -2.10
CA TYR A 85 14.53 -3.41 -1.44
C TYR A 85 14.98 -4.10 -0.15
N TYR A 86 14.04 -4.61 0.64
CA TYR A 86 14.33 -5.39 1.86
C TYR A 86 15.02 -6.72 1.50
N ASN A 87 14.47 -7.46 0.54
CA ASN A 87 15.06 -8.73 0.10
C ASN A 87 16.47 -8.56 -0.50
N TYR A 88 16.71 -7.48 -1.25
CA TYR A 88 18.03 -7.16 -1.81
C TYR A 88 19.09 -6.94 -0.73
N ARG A 89 18.68 -6.39 0.43
CA ARG A 89 19.55 -6.11 1.59
C ARG A 89 19.50 -7.21 2.65
N SER A 90 18.94 -8.37 2.32
CA SER A 90 18.80 -9.49 3.25
C SER A 90 18.05 -9.15 4.55
N LEU A 91 17.15 -8.16 4.50
CA LEU A 91 16.19 -7.85 5.57
C LEU A 91 15.02 -8.84 5.48
N THR A 92 15.31 -10.11 5.76
CA THR A 92 14.41 -11.25 5.69
C THR A 92 13.62 -11.45 6.99
N ASP A 93 12.70 -12.42 7.00
CA ASP A 93 12.01 -12.79 8.23
C ASP A 93 13.03 -13.21 9.32
N PRO A 94 13.01 -12.60 10.52
CA PRO A 94 14.00 -12.87 11.56
C PRO A 94 13.81 -14.24 12.24
N TYR A 95 12.64 -14.87 12.08
CA TYR A 95 12.33 -16.17 12.67
C TYR A 95 12.60 -17.32 11.70
N THR A 96 12.26 -17.18 10.42
CA THR A 96 12.43 -18.25 9.43
C THR A 96 13.65 -18.05 8.52
N GLY A 97 14.14 -16.82 8.38
CA GLY A 97 15.18 -16.47 7.40
C GLY A 97 14.67 -16.36 5.97
N ASP A 98 13.36 -16.50 5.74
CA ASP A 98 12.79 -16.51 4.41
C ASP A 98 12.72 -15.11 3.80
N LYS A 99 12.80 -15.08 2.46
CA LYS A 99 12.54 -13.85 1.70
C LYS A 99 11.10 -13.41 1.89
N ASN A 100 10.92 -12.09 1.94
CA ASN A 100 9.62 -11.47 1.99
C ASN A 100 8.85 -11.76 0.70
N ALA A 101 7.67 -12.34 0.84
CA ALA A 101 6.79 -12.60 -0.29
C ALA A 101 6.18 -11.27 -0.81
N PRO A 102 6.16 -11.05 -2.13
CA PRO A 102 5.43 -9.93 -2.72
C PRO A 102 3.92 -10.12 -2.52
N VAL A 103 3.19 -9.01 -2.47
CA VAL A 103 1.73 -9.03 -2.47
C VAL A 103 1.19 -9.09 -3.90
N GLN A 104 0.09 -9.81 -4.06
CA GLN A 104 -0.69 -9.84 -5.28
C GLN A 104 -2.10 -9.37 -4.95
N LEU A 105 -2.41 -8.12 -5.30
CA LEU A 105 -3.67 -7.48 -4.97
C LEU A 105 -4.69 -7.67 -6.09
N TRP A 106 -5.97 -7.71 -5.73
CA TRP A 106 -7.04 -7.73 -6.72
C TRP A 106 -7.23 -6.34 -7.33
N VAL A 107 -6.90 -6.21 -8.61
CA VAL A 107 -7.14 -4.97 -9.34
C VAL A 107 -8.63 -4.87 -9.72
N PRO A 108 -9.34 -3.81 -9.32
CA PRO A 108 -10.77 -3.67 -9.59
C PRO A 108 -11.09 -3.80 -11.08
N ASN A 109 -12.01 -4.72 -11.40
CA ASN A 109 -12.46 -5.01 -12.76
C ASN A 109 -13.98 -4.89 -12.95
N SER A 110 -14.70 -4.38 -11.94
CA SER A 110 -16.15 -4.20 -11.93
C SER A 110 -16.52 -2.73 -11.71
N LEU A 111 -17.61 -2.30 -12.35
CA LEU A 111 -18.24 -0.99 -12.13
C LEU A 111 -19.26 -1.01 -10.98
N ALA A 112 -19.67 -2.19 -10.52
CA ALA A 112 -20.65 -2.34 -9.46
C ALA A 112 -19.97 -2.26 -8.09
N LEU A 113 -20.26 -1.19 -7.34
CA LEU A 113 -19.88 -1.02 -5.94
C LEU A 113 -20.88 -1.78 -5.06
N ASN A 114 -20.61 -3.07 -4.82
CA ASN A 114 -21.42 -3.94 -3.95
C ASN A 114 -20.61 -4.43 -2.73
N GLY A 115 -21.24 -5.25 -1.87
CA GLY A 115 -20.57 -5.82 -0.69
C GLY A 115 -19.32 -6.62 -1.04
N ASP A 116 -19.38 -7.46 -2.06
CA ASP A 116 -18.23 -8.27 -2.52
C ASP A 116 -17.07 -7.39 -2.99
N PHE A 117 -17.37 -6.30 -3.70
CA PHE A 117 -16.39 -5.32 -4.14
C PHE A 117 -15.69 -4.69 -2.93
N LEU A 118 -16.45 -4.19 -1.95
CA LEU A 118 -15.90 -3.61 -0.73
C LEU A 118 -15.06 -4.61 0.04
N GLN A 119 -15.52 -5.85 0.17
CA GLN A 119 -14.79 -6.90 0.87
C GLN A 119 -13.42 -7.17 0.21
N LYS A 120 -13.37 -7.27 -1.13
CA LYS A 120 -12.12 -7.47 -1.87
C LYS A 120 -11.16 -6.31 -1.66
N ILE A 121 -11.64 -5.07 -1.78
CA ILE A 121 -10.83 -3.88 -1.54
C ILE A 121 -10.28 -3.85 -0.12
N ASN A 122 -11.12 -4.13 0.88
CA ASN A 122 -10.68 -4.14 2.28
C ASN A 122 -9.65 -5.26 2.53
N ASN A 123 -9.81 -6.43 1.90
CA ASN A 123 -8.83 -7.51 2.00
C ASN A 123 -7.48 -7.13 1.37
N ASP A 124 -7.49 -6.46 0.21
CA ASP A 124 -6.26 -6.02 -0.46
C ASP A 124 -5.52 -4.96 0.36
N PHE A 125 -6.23 -3.94 0.84
CA PHE A 125 -5.63 -2.92 1.70
C PHE A 125 -5.12 -3.53 3.01
N LYS A 126 -5.86 -4.48 3.61
CA LYS A 126 -5.38 -5.20 4.78
C LYS A 126 -4.08 -5.95 4.46
N SER A 127 -4.03 -6.70 3.36
CA SER A 127 -2.84 -7.46 2.95
C SER A 127 -1.62 -6.55 2.72
N ALA A 128 -1.83 -5.42 2.05
CA ALA A 128 -0.79 -4.41 1.83
C ALA A 128 -0.26 -3.83 3.15
N ASN A 129 -1.16 -3.45 4.06
CA ASN A 129 -0.80 -2.90 5.37
C ASN A 129 -0.11 -3.92 6.27
N ASP A 130 -0.65 -5.14 6.37
CA ASP A 130 -0.07 -6.22 7.18
C ASP A 130 1.36 -6.55 6.70
N THR A 131 1.60 -6.50 5.38
CA THR A 131 2.94 -6.69 4.80
C THR A 131 3.90 -5.59 5.24
N LEU A 132 3.52 -4.32 5.08
CA LEU A 132 4.37 -3.20 5.47
C LEU A 132 4.59 -3.16 6.99
N ASP A 133 3.57 -3.45 7.79
CA ASP A 133 3.69 -3.48 9.26
C ASP A 133 4.63 -4.59 9.72
N ARG A 134 4.61 -5.75 9.06
CA ARG A 134 5.58 -6.82 9.30
C ARG A 134 7.00 -6.36 8.96
N LEU A 135 7.21 -5.74 7.81
CA LEU A 135 8.52 -5.20 7.41
C LEU A 135 9.00 -4.09 8.35
N PHE A 136 8.09 -3.27 8.86
CA PHE A 136 8.39 -2.26 9.86
C PHE A 136 8.94 -2.90 11.14
N ASN A 137 8.32 -4.00 11.63
CA ASN A 137 8.79 -4.68 12.83
C ASN A 137 10.24 -5.19 12.71
N TYR A 138 10.75 -5.44 11.49
CA TYR A 138 12.14 -5.86 11.28
C TYR A 138 13.14 -4.71 11.48
N VAL A 139 12.72 -3.48 11.21
CA VAL A 139 13.57 -2.29 11.28
C VAL A 139 13.28 -1.40 12.49
N GLU A 140 12.12 -1.54 13.13
CA GLU A 140 11.68 -0.78 14.31
C GLU A 140 12.72 -0.74 15.44
N PRO A 141 13.44 -1.83 15.77
CA PRO A 141 14.48 -1.79 16.81
C PRO A 141 15.69 -0.90 16.48
N TYR A 142 15.84 -0.47 15.22
CA TYR A 142 16.99 0.27 14.71
C TYR A 142 16.64 1.71 14.28
N LEU A 143 15.38 2.12 14.46
CA LEU A 143 14.85 3.47 14.17
C LEU A 143 14.80 4.33 15.44
#